data_AF-A0A3C0PGU8-F1
#
_entry.id   AF-A0A3C0PGU8-F1
#
_cell.length_a   1.000
_cell.length_b   1.000
_cell.length_c   1.000
_cell.angle_alpha   90.00
_cell.angle_beta   90.00
_cell.angle_gamma   90.00
#
_symmetry.space_group_name_H-M   'P 1'
#
loop_
_entity.id
_entity.type
_entity.pdbx_description
1 polymer ?
#
loop_
_entity_poly.entity_id
_entity_poly.type
_entity_poly.pdbx_seq_one_letter_code
_entity_poly.pdbx_strand_id
1 'polypeptide(L)'
;TTTSMLSWILEHQGFNPGFLIGGIPLNFGISARLAGGPENKSGFFVIEADEYDSAFFDKRSKFVHYRPRTAILNNLEFDHADIFPDLDAIKRQFHHLVRTIPGEGLIISPECDANINEVLAMGCWTPIAKTSINANAEWNANLLKADGSQFSVLFENNEQGIVDWSLTGEHNVYNALSAIVAANHVGILPRDAIAALGQFINVKRRMEVIARINGVTL
;
A
#
# COMPACT_ATOMS: atom_id res chain seq x y z
N THR A 1 -3.36 5.41 2.51
CA THR A 1 -2.63 5.09 3.77
C THR A 1 -1.45 4.17 3.51
N THR A 2 -1.62 3.11 2.71
CA THR A 2 -0.55 2.18 2.31
C THR A 2 0.69 2.87 1.76
N THR A 3 0.53 3.83 0.83
CA THR A 3 1.64 4.62 0.27
C THR A 3 2.46 5.32 1.34
N SER A 4 1.79 5.86 2.38
CA SER A 4 2.43 6.53 3.51
C SER A 4 3.18 5.54 4.40
N MET A 5 2.60 4.37 4.69
CA MET A 5 3.26 3.30 5.45
C MET A 5 4.51 2.79 4.74
N LEU A 6 4.42 2.51 3.43
CA LEU A 6 5.57 2.06 2.64
C LEU A 6 6.66 3.14 2.55
N SER A 7 6.28 4.39 2.32
CA SER A 7 7.23 5.52 2.32
C SER A 7 7.94 5.66 3.67
N TRP A 8 7.21 5.48 4.78
CA TRP A 8 7.77 5.52 6.12
C TRP A 8 8.71 4.35 6.40
N ILE A 9 8.35 3.12 6.02
CA ILE A 9 9.23 1.95 6.16
C ILE A 9 10.57 2.19 5.43
N LEU A 10 10.51 2.66 4.19
CA LEU A 10 11.70 2.95 3.39
C LEU A 10 12.53 4.08 4.01
N GLU A 11 11.90 5.16 4.49
CA GLU A 11 12.60 6.24 5.18
C GLU A 11 13.29 5.77 6.45
N HIS A 12 12.57 5.04 7.31
CA HIS A 12 13.08 4.54 8.58
C HIS A 12 14.29 3.62 8.39
N GLN A 13 14.35 2.90 7.26
CA GLN A 13 15.48 2.04 6.90
C GLN A 13 16.59 2.75 6.10
N GLY A 14 16.51 4.08 5.94
CA GLY A 14 17.56 4.88 5.31
C GLY A 14 17.58 4.82 3.78
N PHE A 15 16.52 4.31 3.14
CA PHE A 15 16.43 4.22 1.68
C PHE A 15 16.14 5.60 1.04
N ASN A 16 15.76 6.61 1.83
CA ASN A 16 15.50 7.99 1.40
C ASN A 16 14.56 8.09 0.17
N PRO A 17 13.36 7.50 0.21
CA PRO A 17 12.49 7.43 -0.95
C PRO A 17 11.95 8.81 -1.35
N GLY A 18 11.74 9.00 -2.64
CA GLY A 18 10.83 10.01 -3.15
C GLY A 18 9.40 9.53 -3.00
N PHE A 19 8.44 10.43 -2.88
CA PHE A 19 7.05 10.04 -2.83
C PHE A 19 6.10 11.11 -3.35
N LEU A 20 4.91 10.66 -3.77
CA LEU A 20 3.75 11.50 -4.08
C LEU A 20 2.51 10.84 -3.49
N ILE A 21 1.93 11.48 -2.47
CA ILE A 21 0.85 10.94 -1.66
C ILE A 21 -0.33 11.93 -1.72
N GLY A 22 -1.56 11.41 -1.89
CA GLY A 22 -2.79 12.21 -1.95
C GLY A 22 -3.21 12.86 -0.62
N GLY A 23 -2.38 12.74 0.42
CA GLY A 23 -2.57 13.33 1.75
C GLY A 23 -1.22 13.72 2.37
N ILE A 24 -1.24 14.27 3.57
CA ILE A 24 -0.02 14.69 4.29
C ILE A 24 0.27 13.63 5.37
N PRO A 25 1.25 12.72 5.18
CA PRO A 25 1.68 11.83 6.23
C PRO A 25 2.31 12.63 7.37
N LEU A 26 1.88 12.38 8.61
CA LEU A 26 2.34 13.18 9.74
C LEU A 26 3.82 12.95 10.06
N ASN A 27 4.38 11.77 9.75
CA ASN A 27 5.81 11.51 9.87
C ASN A 27 6.68 12.45 9.00
N PHE A 28 6.16 12.94 7.87
CA PHE A 28 6.92 13.77 6.93
C PHE A 28 6.50 15.25 6.94
N GLY A 29 5.23 15.54 7.24
CA GLY A 29 4.68 16.91 7.19
C GLY A 29 4.49 17.48 5.78
N ILE A 30 4.84 16.74 4.73
CA ILE A 30 4.72 17.11 3.32
C ILE A 30 4.08 15.97 2.51
N SER A 31 3.36 16.28 1.44
CA SER A 31 2.67 15.28 0.59
C SER A 31 3.54 14.73 -0.54
N ALA A 32 4.61 15.43 -0.91
CA ALA A 32 5.50 15.01 -1.98
C ALA A 32 6.94 15.49 -1.78
N ARG A 33 7.91 14.68 -2.20
CA ARG A 33 9.32 15.06 -2.36
C ARG A 33 10.02 14.19 -3.39
N LEU A 34 11.13 14.68 -3.93
CA LEU A 34 12.01 13.88 -4.78
C LEU A 34 12.83 12.89 -3.95
N ALA A 35 13.28 11.83 -4.61
CA ALA A 35 14.09 10.78 -3.99
C ALA A 35 15.51 11.26 -3.68
N GLY A 36 16.04 10.78 -2.56
CA GLY A 36 17.39 11.12 -2.12
C GLY A 36 17.51 12.47 -1.42
N GLY A 37 18.76 12.90 -1.26
CA GLY A 37 19.15 14.20 -0.72
C GLY A 37 20.34 14.76 -1.48
N PRO A 38 20.88 15.93 -1.09
CA PRO A 38 22.01 16.56 -1.78
C PRO A 38 23.22 15.62 -1.98
N GLU A 39 23.38 14.64 -1.10
CA GLU A 39 24.54 13.73 -1.05
C GLU A 39 24.23 12.26 -1.38
N ASN A 40 22.96 11.89 -1.60
CA ASN A 40 22.60 10.49 -1.81
C ASN A 40 21.50 10.33 -2.86
N LYS A 41 21.77 9.53 -3.91
CA LYS A 41 20.79 9.20 -4.95
C LYS A 41 20.01 7.95 -4.53
N SER A 42 18.76 8.14 -4.13
CA SER A 42 17.83 7.01 -3.95
C SER A 42 17.19 6.63 -5.28
N GLY A 43 17.11 5.33 -5.56
CA GLY A 43 16.40 4.79 -6.73
C GLY A 43 14.91 4.54 -6.48
N PHE A 44 14.39 4.89 -5.30
CA PHE A 44 13.04 4.52 -4.87
C PHE A 44 12.08 5.70 -4.95
N PHE A 45 10.92 5.46 -5.56
CA PHE A 45 9.81 6.41 -5.58
C PHE A 45 8.50 5.69 -5.26
N VAL A 46 7.76 6.21 -4.28
CA VAL A 46 6.47 5.64 -3.84
C VAL A 46 5.34 6.57 -4.22
N ILE A 47 4.42 6.11 -5.06
CA ILE A 47 3.33 6.94 -5.59
C ILE A 47 1.98 6.30 -5.29
N GLU A 48 1.02 7.13 -4.88
CA GLU A 48 -0.39 6.72 -4.83
C GLU A 48 -0.94 6.69 -6.26
N ALA A 49 -1.39 5.50 -6.67
CA ALA A 49 -1.94 5.24 -7.99
C ALA A 49 -3.45 5.45 -7.94
N ASP A 50 -3.90 6.47 -8.66
CA ASP A 50 -5.28 6.91 -8.72
C ASP A 50 -5.86 6.53 -10.10
N GLU A 51 -7.07 5.97 -10.12
CA GLU A 51 -7.72 5.44 -11.32
C GLU A 51 -8.33 6.50 -12.22
N TYR A 52 -8.39 7.75 -11.77
CA TYR A 52 -8.92 8.87 -12.55
C TYR A 52 -8.21 9.06 -13.89
N ASP A 53 -8.92 9.66 -14.85
CA ASP A 53 -8.41 10.08 -16.15
C ASP A 53 -7.05 10.79 -16.03
N SER A 54 -6.11 10.45 -16.92
CA SER A 54 -4.79 11.08 -16.97
C SER A 54 -4.87 12.56 -17.35
N ALA A 55 -5.68 12.88 -18.37
CA ALA A 55 -5.91 14.23 -18.85
C ALA A 55 -7.19 14.28 -19.69
N PHE A 56 -7.66 15.48 -20.04
CA PHE A 56 -8.85 15.62 -20.91
C PHE A 56 -8.70 14.89 -22.27
N PHE A 57 -7.46 14.72 -22.74
CA PHE A 57 -7.10 14.05 -23.99
C PHE A 57 -6.59 12.61 -23.82
N ASP A 58 -6.40 12.15 -22.58
CA ASP A 58 -5.98 10.77 -22.29
C ASP A 58 -6.91 10.18 -21.22
N LYS A 59 -7.89 9.42 -21.69
CA LYS A 59 -8.93 8.74 -20.89
C LYS A 59 -8.44 7.46 -20.21
N ARG A 60 -7.14 7.16 -20.28
CA ARG A 60 -6.55 6.07 -19.50
C ARG A 60 -6.27 6.55 -18.08
N SER A 61 -6.34 5.65 -17.13
CA SER A 61 -6.00 5.95 -15.73
C SER A 61 -4.55 6.40 -15.60
N LYS A 62 -4.27 7.38 -14.72
CA LYS A 62 -2.91 7.96 -14.52
C LYS A 62 -1.82 6.89 -14.32
N PHE A 63 -2.16 5.82 -13.61
CA PHE A 63 -1.22 4.79 -13.22
C PHE A 63 -0.58 4.02 -14.39
N VAL A 64 -1.16 4.06 -15.61
CA VAL A 64 -0.57 3.37 -16.78
C VAL A 64 0.75 4.00 -17.21
N HIS A 65 1.02 5.23 -16.77
CA HIS A 65 2.23 5.98 -17.07
C HIS A 65 3.35 5.72 -16.05
N TYR A 66 3.05 5.13 -14.89
CA TYR A 66 4.01 5.02 -13.77
C TYR A 66 4.99 3.85 -13.92
N ARG A 67 4.60 2.78 -14.64
CA ARG A 67 5.43 1.58 -14.89
C ARG A 67 6.12 1.05 -13.62
N PRO A 68 5.34 0.68 -12.59
CA PRO A 68 5.91 0.28 -11.31
C PRO A 68 6.67 -1.04 -11.42
N ARG A 69 7.75 -1.19 -10.63
CA ARG A 69 8.39 -2.49 -10.38
C ARG A 69 7.68 -3.29 -9.29
N THR A 70 7.09 -2.60 -8.31
CA THR A 70 6.27 -3.18 -7.24
C THR A 70 4.90 -2.50 -7.28
N ALA A 71 3.83 -3.27 -7.48
CA ALA A 71 2.46 -2.75 -7.49
C ALA A 71 1.65 -3.37 -6.36
N ILE A 72 0.97 -2.53 -5.57
CA ILE A 72 0.01 -2.98 -4.57
C ILE A 72 -1.39 -2.72 -5.12
N LEU A 73 -2.18 -3.78 -5.30
CA LEU A 73 -3.60 -3.72 -5.65
C LEU A 73 -4.38 -3.96 -4.36
N ASN A 74 -4.80 -2.90 -3.67
CA ASN A 74 -5.42 -2.99 -2.34
C ASN A 74 -6.85 -3.53 -2.36
N ASN A 75 -7.71 -2.92 -3.18
CA ASN A 75 -9.10 -3.29 -3.38
C ASN A 75 -9.54 -2.77 -4.75
N LEU A 76 -10.65 -3.29 -5.28
CA LEU A 76 -11.25 -2.81 -6.51
C LEU A 76 -12.77 -2.77 -6.38
N GLU A 77 -13.30 -1.55 -6.23
CA GLU A 77 -14.72 -1.26 -6.08
C GLU A 77 -15.18 -0.21 -7.10
N PHE A 78 -16.49 -0.13 -7.35
CA PHE A 78 -17.07 0.86 -8.26
C PHE A 78 -17.43 2.14 -7.50
N ASP A 79 -16.46 3.06 -7.37
CA ASP A 79 -16.63 4.31 -6.61
C ASP A 79 -16.71 5.57 -7.51
N HIS A 80 -16.19 5.51 -8.74
CA HIS A 80 -16.13 6.65 -9.67
C HIS A 80 -17.09 6.49 -10.87
N ALA A 81 -18.39 6.42 -10.58
CA ALA A 81 -19.44 6.28 -11.58
C ALA A 81 -19.55 7.47 -12.55
N ASP A 82 -18.94 8.61 -12.21
CA ASP A 82 -18.84 9.80 -13.04
C ASP A 82 -17.77 9.69 -14.14
N ILE A 83 -16.79 8.79 -13.97
CA ILE A 83 -15.65 8.60 -14.88
C ILE A 83 -15.78 7.29 -15.63
N PHE A 84 -16.17 6.22 -14.94
CA PHE A 84 -16.27 4.89 -15.50
C PHE A 84 -17.72 4.47 -15.68
N PRO A 85 -18.07 3.90 -16.85
CA PRO A 85 -19.44 3.44 -17.11
C PRO A 85 -19.84 2.24 -16.25
N ASP A 86 -18.88 1.39 -15.89
CA ASP A 86 -19.08 0.16 -15.15
C ASP A 86 -17.78 -0.32 -14.48
N LEU A 87 -17.91 -1.33 -13.61
CA LEU A 87 -16.79 -2.00 -12.94
C LEU A 87 -15.83 -2.66 -13.93
N ASP A 88 -16.32 -3.16 -15.07
CA ASP A 88 -15.50 -3.83 -16.08
C ASP A 88 -14.56 -2.84 -16.80
N ALA A 89 -14.94 -1.57 -16.93
CA ALA A 89 -14.07 -0.50 -17.40
C ALA A 89 -12.92 -0.26 -16.42
N ILE A 90 -13.17 -0.25 -15.11
CA ILE A 90 -12.14 -0.12 -14.08
C ILE A 90 -11.20 -1.35 -14.13
N LYS A 91 -11.75 -2.57 -14.16
CA LYS A 91 -10.99 -3.82 -14.30
C LYS A 91 -10.06 -3.79 -15.51
N ARG A 92 -10.52 -3.27 -16.66
CA ARG A 92 -9.68 -3.10 -17.86
C ARG A 92 -8.53 -2.12 -17.64
N GLN A 93 -8.74 -1.00 -16.94
CA GLN A 93 -7.64 -0.09 -16.61
C GLN A 93 -6.62 -0.75 -15.68
N PHE A 94 -7.06 -1.44 -14.62
CA PHE A 94 -6.16 -2.21 -13.77
C PHE A 94 -5.39 -3.28 -14.55
N HIS A 95 -6.03 -3.97 -15.52
CA HIS A 95 -5.33 -4.90 -16.38
C HIS A 95 -4.30 -4.20 -17.30
N HIS A 96 -4.56 -2.97 -17.74
CA HIS A 96 -3.55 -2.15 -18.42
C HIS A 96 -2.35 -1.84 -17.52
N LEU A 97 -2.56 -1.56 -16.23
CA LEU A 97 -1.47 -1.43 -15.26
C LEU A 97 -0.65 -2.72 -15.19
N VAL A 98 -1.31 -3.88 -15.00
CA VAL A 98 -0.65 -5.19 -14.90
C VAL A 98 0.27 -5.46 -16.10
N ARG A 99 -0.14 -5.07 -17.30
CA ARG A 99 0.67 -5.19 -18.54
C ARG A 99 1.94 -4.34 -18.54
N THR A 100 2.03 -3.29 -17.71
CA THR A 100 3.22 -2.42 -17.64
C THR A 100 4.26 -2.92 -16.66
N ILE A 101 3.91 -3.90 -15.81
CA ILE A 101 4.79 -4.39 -14.75
C ILE A 101 5.75 -5.43 -15.34
N PRO A 102 7.08 -5.28 -15.13
CA PRO A 102 8.06 -6.25 -15.62
C PRO A 102 7.89 -7.63 -14.97
N GLY A 103 8.24 -8.71 -15.68
CA GLY A 103 8.19 -10.07 -15.12
C GLY A 103 9.16 -10.33 -13.95
N GLU A 104 10.13 -9.45 -13.74
CA GLU A 104 11.02 -9.41 -12.57
C GLU A 104 10.53 -8.43 -11.47
N GLY A 105 9.31 -7.93 -11.60
CA GLY A 105 8.61 -7.13 -10.60
C GLY A 105 7.79 -7.98 -9.62
N LEU A 106 6.90 -7.32 -8.89
CA LEU A 106 5.96 -7.99 -7.98
C LEU A 106 4.60 -7.29 -7.97
N ILE A 107 3.53 -8.07 -7.99
CA ILE A 107 2.16 -7.63 -7.71
C ILE A 107 1.76 -8.14 -6.33
N ILE A 108 1.24 -7.27 -5.48
CA ILE A 108 0.76 -7.60 -4.14
C ILE A 108 -0.75 -7.39 -4.16
N SER A 109 -1.52 -8.41 -3.74
CA SER A 109 -2.98 -8.34 -3.74
C SER A 109 -3.59 -9.18 -2.62
N PRO A 110 -4.77 -8.80 -2.10
CA PRO A 110 -5.54 -9.67 -1.23
C PRO A 110 -5.89 -11.00 -1.90
N GLU A 111 -5.90 -12.07 -1.11
CA GLU A 111 -6.35 -13.39 -1.58
C GLU A 111 -7.85 -13.40 -1.89
N CYS A 112 -8.65 -12.76 -1.03
CA CYS A 112 -10.11 -12.84 -1.05
C CYS A 112 -10.81 -11.78 -1.94
N ASP A 113 -10.07 -10.94 -2.67
CA ASP A 113 -10.68 -9.92 -3.55
C ASP A 113 -11.00 -10.51 -4.92
N ALA A 114 -12.28 -10.79 -5.16
CA ALA A 114 -12.76 -11.40 -6.39
C ALA A 114 -12.48 -10.53 -7.63
N ASN A 115 -12.62 -9.21 -7.52
CA ASN A 115 -12.45 -8.31 -8.64
C ASN A 115 -10.98 -8.23 -9.08
N ILE A 116 -10.06 -8.16 -8.12
CA ILE A 116 -8.62 -8.20 -8.41
C ILE A 116 -8.24 -9.56 -8.99
N ASN A 117 -8.78 -10.65 -8.45
CA ASN A 117 -8.54 -12.01 -8.98
C ASN A 117 -8.99 -12.13 -10.45
N GLU A 118 -10.14 -11.57 -10.81
CA GLU A 118 -10.58 -11.53 -12.21
C GLU A 118 -9.64 -10.71 -13.10
N VAL A 119 -9.18 -9.55 -12.65
CA VAL A 119 -8.20 -8.72 -13.39
C VAL A 119 -6.90 -9.49 -13.66
N LEU A 120 -6.40 -10.21 -12.66
CA LEU A 120 -5.18 -11.01 -12.78
C LEU A 120 -5.40 -12.22 -13.70
N ALA A 121 -6.59 -12.81 -13.71
CA ALA A 121 -6.97 -13.92 -14.59
C ALA A 121 -7.06 -13.52 -16.08
N MET A 122 -7.26 -12.23 -16.39
CA MET A 122 -7.19 -11.72 -17.77
C MET A 122 -5.78 -11.84 -18.38
N GLY A 123 -4.75 -11.99 -17.54
CA GLY A 123 -3.36 -12.20 -17.94
C GLY A 123 -2.39 -11.47 -17.01
N CYS A 124 -1.42 -12.22 -16.48
CA CYS A 124 -0.37 -11.70 -15.62
C CYS A 124 0.97 -12.34 -15.99
N TRP A 125 2.03 -11.52 -16.08
CA TRP A 125 3.39 -11.95 -16.42
C TRP A 125 4.39 -11.70 -15.28
N THR A 126 3.89 -11.21 -14.15
CA THR A 126 4.67 -10.83 -12.97
C THR A 126 4.32 -11.77 -11.81
N PRO A 127 5.29 -12.17 -10.96
CA PRO A 127 4.99 -12.84 -9.69
C PRO A 127 3.92 -12.10 -8.87
N ILE A 128 3.06 -12.86 -8.22
CA ILE A 128 1.99 -12.34 -7.36
C ILE A 128 2.26 -12.81 -5.93
N ALA A 129 2.37 -11.88 -4.99
CA ALA A 129 2.34 -12.15 -3.56
C ALA A 129 0.93 -11.90 -3.02
N LYS A 130 0.39 -12.90 -2.33
CA LYS A 130 -0.98 -12.88 -1.81
C LYS A 130 -0.99 -12.55 -0.32
N THR A 131 -1.88 -11.63 0.06
CA THR A 131 -2.03 -11.18 1.45
C THR A 131 -3.39 -11.57 2.02
N SER A 132 -3.44 -11.96 3.29
CA SER A 132 -4.69 -12.23 4.00
C SER A 132 -4.63 -11.80 5.48
N ILE A 133 -5.80 -11.77 6.13
CA ILE A 133 -5.92 -11.64 7.58
C ILE A 133 -6.64 -12.89 8.10
N ASN A 134 -6.08 -13.53 9.13
CA ASN A 134 -6.63 -14.73 9.77
C ASN A 134 -6.95 -15.87 8.78
N ALA A 135 -6.21 -15.99 7.68
CA ALA A 135 -6.45 -16.99 6.64
C ALA A 135 -5.15 -17.50 6.00
N ASN A 136 -5.23 -18.52 5.15
CA ASN A 136 -4.04 -19.13 4.56
C ASN A 136 -3.67 -18.46 3.22
N ALA A 137 -2.80 -17.45 3.29
CA ALA A 137 -2.08 -16.92 2.14
C ALA A 137 -0.57 -16.96 2.40
N GLU A 138 0.24 -16.73 1.37
CA GLU A 138 1.71 -16.65 1.48
C GLU A 138 2.13 -15.64 2.57
N TRP A 139 1.51 -14.46 2.55
CA TRP A 139 1.63 -13.45 3.58
C TRP A 139 0.32 -13.34 4.35
N ASN A 140 0.38 -13.48 5.67
CA ASN A 140 -0.81 -13.42 6.51
C ASN A 140 -0.57 -12.56 7.75
N ALA A 141 -1.60 -11.87 8.21
CA ALA A 141 -1.65 -11.23 9.51
C ALA A 141 -2.64 -11.95 10.43
N ASN A 142 -2.19 -12.44 11.57
CA ASN A 142 -3.09 -12.98 12.60
C ASN A 142 -3.33 -11.91 13.67
N LEU A 143 -4.60 -11.50 13.83
CA LEU A 143 -4.99 -10.50 14.80
C LEU A 143 -4.77 -11.02 16.23
N LEU A 144 -3.96 -10.32 17.01
CA LEU A 144 -3.79 -10.57 18.45
C LEU A 144 -4.80 -9.76 19.26
N LYS A 145 -5.23 -8.62 18.74
CA LYS A 145 -6.35 -7.82 19.24
C LYS A 145 -7.37 -7.61 18.12
N ALA A 146 -8.65 -7.78 18.46
CA ALA A 146 -9.77 -7.67 17.51
C ALA A 146 -9.90 -6.27 16.88
N ASP A 147 -9.39 -5.23 17.54
CA ASP A 147 -9.37 -3.87 17.01
C ASP A 147 -8.27 -3.63 15.97
N GLY A 148 -7.39 -4.60 15.70
CA GLY A 148 -6.28 -4.47 14.76
C GLY A 148 -5.10 -3.64 15.27
N SER A 149 -5.09 -3.25 16.56
CA SER A 149 -3.97 -2.53 17.17
C SER A 149 -2.74 -3.40 17.41
N GLN A 150 -2.92 -4.72 17.40
CA GLN A 150 -1.82 -5.67 17.55
C GLN A 150 -2.08 -6.93 16.71
N PHE A 151 -1.09 -7.32 15.90
CA PHE A 151 -1.17 -8.50 15.03
C PHE A 151 0.22 -9.09 14.76
N SER A 152 0.28 -10.41 14.58
CA SER A 152 1.49 -11.10 14.13
C SER A 152 1.52 -11.15 12.60
N VAL A 153 2.71 -10.96 12.02
CA VAL A 153 2.95 -11.06 10.58
C VAL A 153 3.61 -12.39 10.30
N LEU A 154 3.07 -13.14 9.35
CA LEU A 154 3.55 -14.46 8.95
C LEU A 154 3.92 -14.46 7.47
N PHE A 155 4.99 -15.17 7.15
CA PHE A 155 5.40 -15.49 5.80
C PHE A 155 5.57 -17.01 5.70
N GLU A 156 4.80 -17.64 4.81
CA GLU A 156 4.74 -19.11 4.69
C GLU A 156 4.50 -19.83 6.03
N ASN A 157 3.57 -19.30 6.84
CA ASN A 157 3.27 -19.75 8.21
C ASN A 157 4.39 -19.58 9.26
N ASN A 158 5.52 -18.95 8.91
CA ASN A 158 6.56 -18.62 9.85
C ASN A 158 6.37 -17.19 10.38
N GLU A 159 6.28 -17.03 11.69
CA GLU A 159 6.16 -15.72 12.33
C GLU A 159 7.41 -14.85 12.07
N GLN A 160 7.18 -13.65 11.55
CA GLN A 160 8.20 -12.66 11.23
C GLN A 160 8.33 -11.58 12.30
N GLY A 161 7.30 -11.43 13.14
CA GLY A 161 7.24 -10.46 14.23
C GLY A 161 5.82 -10.00 14.51
N ILE A 162 5.69 -9.10 15.49
CA ILE A 162 4.41 -8.52 15.93
C ILE A 162 4.43 -7.02 15.66
N VAL A 163 3.39 -6.53 14.98
CA VAL A 163 3.10 -5.10 14.89
C VAL A 163 2.27 -4.70 16.10
N ASP A 164 2.71 -3.69 16.82
CA ASP A 164 2.00 -3.04 17.93
C ASP A 164 2.03 -1.53 17.69
N TRP A 165 0.87 -0.93 17.50
CA TRP A 165 0.74 0.47 17.09
C TRP A 165 -0.53 1.11 17.66
N SER A 166 -0.69 2.42 17.46
CA SER A 166 -1.89 3.14 17.90
C SER A 166 -3.04 3.14 16.89
N LEU A 167 -2.91 2.47 15.74
CA LEU A 167 -3.94 2.42 14.71
C LEU A 167 -4.90 1.26 14.97
N THR A 168 -6.11 1.37 14.42
CA THR A 168 -7.15 0.34 14.53
C THR A 168 -7.80 0.06 13.17
N GLY A 169 -8.52 -1.07 13.08
CA GLY A 169 -9.27 -1.51 11.91
C GLY A 169 -8.50 -2.46 11.01
N GLU A 170 -9.19 -3.50 10.54
CA GLU A 170 -8.62 -4.52 9.63
C GLU A 170 -8.08 -3.93 8.33
N HIS A 171 -8.69 -2.87 7.81
CA HIS A 171 -8.19 -2.17 6.62
C HIS A 171 -6.76 -1.61 6.84
N ASN A 172 -6.43 -1.14 8.04
CA ASN A 172 -5.06 -0.69 8.34
C ASN A 172 -4.10 -1.88 8.45
N VAL A 173 -4.56 -3.02 8.97
CA VAL A 173 -3.77 -4.26 8.99
C VAL A 173 -3.46 -4.75 7.57
N TYR A 174 -4.44 -4.75 6.66
CA TYR A 174 -4.21 -5.06 5.23
C TYR A 174 -3.22 -4.08 4.57
N ASN A 175 -3.35 -2.78 4.87
CA ASN A 175 -2.43 -1.77 4.36
C ASN A 175 -0.99 -1.99 4.88
N ALA A 176 -0.84 -2.31 6.17
CA ALA A 176 0.46 -2.60 6.76
C ALA A 176 1.07 -3.86 6.18
N LEU A 177 0.30 -4.95 6.06
CA LEU A 177 0.77 -6.20 5.50
C LEU A 177 1.26 -5.98 4.06
N SER A 178 0.47 -5.31 3.22
CA SER A 178 0.85 -4.98 1.84
C SER A 178 2.12 -4.11 1.76
N ALA A 179 2.27 -3.15 2.68
CA ALA A 179 3.46 -2.32 2.76
C ALA A 179 4.71 -3.12 3.20
N ILE A 180 4.56 -4.07 4.12
CA ILE A 180 5.65 -4.99 4.53
C ILE A 180 6.09 -5.86 3.33
N VAL A 181 5.15 -6.45 2.59
CA VAL A 181 5.47 -7.26 1.41
C VAL A 181 6.22 -6.42 0.36
N ALA A 182 5.78 -5.19 0.11
CA ALA A 182 6.43 -4.29 -0.82
C ALA A 182 7.84 -3.88 -0.38
N ALA A 183 8.05 -3.65 0.92
CA ALA A 183 9.36 -3.37 1.49
C ALA A 183 10.30 -4.59 1.38
N ASN A 184 9.76 -5.79 1.61
CA ASN A 184 10.50 -7.04 1.45
C ASN A 184 10.98 -7.27 0.01
N HIS A 185 10.14 -6.94 -0.99
CA HIS A 185 10.53 -7.04 -2.41
C HIS A 185 11.76 -6.18 -2.77
N VAL A 186 11.98 -5.06 -2.07
CA VAL A 186 13.15 -4.19 -2.30
C VAL A 186 14.32 -4.46 -1.35
N GLY A 187 14.25 -5.53 -0.56
CA GLY A 187 15.34 -6.02 0.29
C GLY A 187 15.29 -5.62 1.76
N ILE A 188 14.20 -5.01 2.24
CA ILE A 188 14.01 -4.74 3.68
C ILE A 188 13.47 -5.98 4.37
N LEU A 189 14.14 -6.46 5.42
CA LEU A 189 13.66 -7.63 6.15
C LEU A 189 12.29 -7.35 6.80
N PRO A 190 11.37 -8.33 6.86
CA PRO A 190 10.05 -8.11 7.43
C PRO A 190 10.08 -7.56 8.87
N ARG A 191 10.99 -8.07 9.71
CA ARG A 191 11.21 -7.58 11.08
C ARG A 191 11.54 -6.08 11.15
N ASP A 192 12.29 -5.59 10.16
CA ASP A 192 12.75 -4.20 10.09
C ASP A 192 11.60 -3.30 9.60
N ALA A 193 10.77 -3.79 8.68
CA ALA A 193 9.53 -3.13 8.28
C ALA A 193 8.51 -3.06 9.43
N ILE A 194 8.36 -4.14 10.21
CA ILE A 194 7.50 -4.21 11.40
C ILE A 194 7.94 -3.18 12.44
N ALA A 195 9.24 -3.09 12.72
CA ALA A 195 9.79 -2.11 13.66
C ALA A 195 9.49 -0.66 13.23
N ALA A 196 9.57 -0.36 11.93
CA ALA A 196 9.22 0.96 11.40
C ALA A 196 7.73 1.27 11.59
N LEU A 197 6.84 0.29 11.36
CA LEU A 197 5.39 0.48 11.53
C LEU A 197 4.97 0.74 12.97
N GLY A 198 5.70 0.23 13.97
CA GLY A 198 5.48 0.59 15.38
C GLY A 198 5.69 2.08 15.68
N GLN A 199 6.42 2.81 14.82
CA GLN A 199 6.64 4.25 14.91
C GLN A 199 5.85 5.06 13.87
N PHE A 200 4.95 4.40 13.13
CA PHE A 200 4.14 5.07 12.13
C PHE A 200 3.10 5.98 12.77
N ILE A 201 3.02 7.24 12.31
CA ILE A 201 2.02 8.21 12.71
C ILE A 201 1.07 8.36 11.52
N ASN A 202 -0.24 8.35 11.79
CA ASN A 202 -1.26 8.32 10.75
C ASN A 202 -1.17 9.54 9.79
N VAL A 203 -1.93 9.50 8.71
CA VAL A 203 -2.02 10.61 7.74
C VAL A 203 -3.00 11.67 8.27
N LYS A 204 -2.67 12.95 8.08
CA LYS A 204 -3.56 14.06 8.45
C LYS A 204 -4.96 13.86 7.86
N ARG A 205 -6.01 14.15 8.65
CA ARG A 205 -7.44 13.95 8.31
C ARG A 205 -7.91 12.48 8.17
N ARG A 206 -7.10 11.47 8.52
CA ARG A 206 -7.55 10.07 8.59
C ARG A 206 -7.48 9.57 10.04
N MET A 207 -8.61 9.56 10.74
CA MET A 207 -8.70 9.17 12.17
C MET A 207 -7.67 9.92 13.05
N GLU A 208 -7.49 11.22 12.77
CA GLU A 208 -6.60 12.10 13.52
C GLU A 208 -7.31 12.61 14.77
N VAL A 209 -6.66 12.52 15.92
CA VAL A 209 -7.12 13.22 17.13
C VAL A 209 -6.75 14.70 16.98
N ILE A 210 -7.75 15.53 16.74
CA ILE A 210 -7.63 16.98 16.58
C ILE A 210 -7.51 17.66 17.94
N ALA A 211 -8.25 17.18 18.94
CA ALA A 211 -8.20 17.75 20.28
C ALA A 211 -8.67 16.78 21.37
N ARG A 212 -8.20 17.00 22.60
CA ARG A 212 -8.79 16.44 23.81
C ARG A 212 -9.28 17.57 24.70
N ILE A 213 -10.59 17.69 24.87
CA ILE A 213 -11.22 18.75 25.66
C ILE A 213 -12.18 18.11 26.65
N ASN A 214 -11.96 18.33 27.96
CA ASN A 214 -12.83 17.83 29.04
C ASN A 214 -13.14 16.32 28.96
N GLY A 215 -12.16 15.50 28.58
CA GLY A 215 -12.33 14.04 28.45
C GLY A 215 -12.96 13.57 27.14
N VAL A 216 -13.34 14.49 26.25
CA VAL A 216 -13.81 14.19 24.90
C VAL A 216 -12.62 14.22 23.93
N THR A 217 -12.49 13.18 23.11
CA THR A 217 -11.49 13.10 22.03
C THR A 217 -12.21 13.42 20.71
N LEU A 218 -11.77 14.51 20.06
CA LEU A 218 -12.20 14.96 18.73
C LEU A 218 -11.19 14.52 17.68
#